data_AF-A0A8T4UCU1-F1
#
_entry.id   AF-A0A8T4UCU1-F1
#
_cell.length_a   1.000
_cell.length_b   1.000
_cell.length_c   1.000
_cell.angle_alpha   90.00
_cell.angle_beta   90.00
_cell.angle_gamma   90.00
#
_symmetry.space_group_name_H-M   'P 1'
#
loop_
_entity.id
_entity.type
_entity.pdbx_description
1 polymer ?
#
loop_
_entity_poly.entity_id
_entity_poly.type
_entity_poly.pdbx_seq_one_letter_code
_entity_poly.pdbx_strand_id
1 'polypeptide(L)'
;MQLVLDTTKSLEDNANIYFQKSKKAKSKLEGLKKALEISKKKIKEIENKELKKQNQKKYLEAPEKKWFMKFRWFTSSDGFLCIGGRDATTNEIIIKKHVDERDLVFHTDLAGSPFFVIKAEGKTIPKQTIEEASIATASFSRAWNQGFRTAEVYHITKDQVKKDLTLPKGAFMIYGKREYQTPVIKLFIGVNKDNYLECSPVKKDFELKQEGKKTDTAKSIQKKLMEKYNIKYPLDDIVQILPGDCSI
;
A
#
# COMPACT_ATOMS: atom_id res chain seq x y z
N MET A 1 42.85 6.47 60.20
CA MET A 1 41.82 7.53 60.15
C MET A 1 41.92 8.30 61.46
N GLN A 2 42.26 9.59 61.41
CA GLN A 2 42.24 10.46 62.58
C GLN A 2 40.85 11.11 62.67
N LEU A 3 40.22 11.08 63.86
CA LEU A 3 38.91 11.69 64.11
C LEU A 3 39.11 12.99 64.89
N VAL A 4 38.43 14.05 64.46
CA VAL A 4 38.46 15.36 65.11
C VAL A 4 37.23 15.44 66.00
N LEU A 5 37.43 15.44 67.31
CA LEU A 5 36.34 15.49 68.28
C LEU A 5 36.10 16.92 68.74
N ASP A 6 34.83 17.29 68.87
CA ASP A 6 34.41 18.55 69.47
C ASP A 6 34.46 18.39 71.00
N THR A 7 35.38 19.09 71.64
CA THR A 7 35.60 19.01 73.10
C THR A 7 34.45 19.62 73.90
N THR A 8 33.54 20.34 73.25
CA THR A 8 32.33 20.91 73.89
C THR A 8 31.16 19.93 73.98
N LYS A 9 31.31 18.73 73.39
CA LYS A 9 30.27 17.69 73.33
C LYS A 9 30.73 16.41 74.00
N SER A 10 29.76 15.59 74.43
CA SER A 10 30.09 14.27 74.98
C SER A 10 30.73 13.37 73.91
N LEU A 11 31.40 12.31 74.36
CA LEU A 11 31.99 11.31 73.47
C LEU A 11 30.90 10.63 72.62
N GLU A 12 29.74 10.36 73.24
CA GLU A 12 28.56 9.77 72.62
C GLU A 12 27.97 10.69 71.54
N ASP A 13 27.90 11.99 71.80
CA ASP A 13 27.43 12.98 70.84
C ASP A 13 28.35 13.10 69.63
N ASN A 14 29.67 13.12 69.85
CA ASN A 14 30.65 13.08 68.77
C ASN A 14 30.52 11.80 67.93
N ALA A 15 30.39 10.64 68.58
CA ALA A 15 30.17 9.36 67.90
C ALA A 15 28.87 9.36 67.07
N ASN A 16 27.78 9.91 67.61
CA ASN A 16 26.51 10.04 66.92
C ASN A 16 26.61 10.97 65.68
N ILE A 17 27.35 12.08 65.75
CA ILE A 17 27.57 12.96 64.59
C ILE A 17 28.25 12.21 63.45
N TYR A 18 29.32 11.46 63.74
CA TYR A 18 30.03 10.67 62.73
C TYR A 18 29.16 9.53 62.18
N PHE A 19 28.37 8.88 63.03
CA PHE A 19 27.39 7.87 62.62
C PHE A 19 26.33 8.46 61.67
N GLN A 20 25.75 9.62 62.00
CA GLN A 20 24.76 10.29 61.16
C GLN A 20 25.36 10.78 59.82
N LYS A 21 26.59 11.29 59.83
CA LYS A 21 27.32 11.64 58.59
C LYS A 21 27.53 10.41 57.70
N SER A 22 27.96 9.29 58.27
CA SER A 22 28.13 8.02 57.54
C SER A 22 26.80 7.49 56.98
N LYS A 23 25.72 7.52 57.77
CA LYS A 23 24.38 7.13 57.34
C LYS A 23 23.86 8.00 56.19
N LYS A 24 24.00 9.33 56.29
CA LYS A 24 23.63 10.27 55.21
C LYS A 24 24.46 10.04 53.95
N ALA A 25 25.77 9.83 54.07
CA ALA A 25 26.65 9.54 52.94
C ALA A 25 26.26 8.23 52.24
N LYS A 26 25.96 7.17 52.99
CA LYS A 26 25.48 5.89 52.44
C LYS A 26 24.17 6.05 51.67
N SER A 27 23.19 6.77 52.24
CA SER A 27 21.90 7.02 51.57
C SER A 27 22.06 7.82 50.27
N LYS A 28 22.91 8.86 50.26
CA LYS A 28 23.23 9.62 49.03
C LYS A 28 23.91 8.75 47.98
N LEU A 29 24.83 7.87 48.38
CA LEU A 29 25.53 6.95 47.48
C LEU A 29 24.55 5.97 46.83
N GLU A 30 23.57 5.47 47.58
CA GLU A 30 22.51 4.61 47.04
C GLU A 30 21.63 5.34 46.01
N GLY A 31 21.25 6.59 46.30
CA GLY A 31 20.53 7.45 45.35
C GLY A 31 21.32 7.72 44.07
N LEU A 32 22.62 8.03 44.21
CA LEU A 32 23.53 8.22 43.07
C LEU A 32 23.67 6.96 42.22
N LYS A 33 23.77 5.77 42.84
CA LYS A 33 23.83 4.50 42.11
C LYS A 33 22.57 4.26 41.27
N LYS A 34 21.38 4.50 41.85
CA LYS A 34 20.10 4.37 41.13
C LYS A 34 20.02 5.36 39.97
N ALA A 35 20.40 6.62 40.19
CA ALA A 35 20.44 7.64 39.13
C ALA A 35 21.39 7.26 37.99
N LEU A 36 22.57 6.73 38.33
CA LEU A 36 23.57 6.28 37.37
C LEU A 36 23.06 5.10 36.53
N GLU A 37 22.36 4.14 37.14
CA GLU A 37 21.75 3.03 36.44
C GLU A 37 20.66 3.49 35.44
N ILE A 38 19.79 4.42 35.86
CA ILE A 38 18.76 5.01 35.01
C ILE A 38 19.41 5.75 33.82
N SER A 39 20.44 6.55 34.07
CA SER A 39 21.17 7.26 33.03
C SER A 39 21.84 6.30 32.04
N LYS A 40 22.48 5.23 32.52
CA LYS A 40 23.05 4.18 31.64
C LYS A 40 22.00 3.51 30.77
N LYS A 41 20.82 3.19 31.32
CA LYS A 41 19.70 2.63 30.54
C LYS A 41 19.23 3.58 29.46
N LYS A 42 19.05 4.87 29.79
CA LYS A 42 18.67 5.91 28.82
C LYS A 42 19.70 6.09 27.70
N ILE A 43 20.99 6.13 28.03
CA ILE A 43 22.08 6.21 27.04
C ILE A 43 21.98 5.02 26.07
N LYS A 44 21.87 3.80 26.59
CA LYS A 44 21.76 2.59 25.76
C LYS A 44 20.52 2.58 24.86
N GLU A 45 19.39 3.13 25.34
CA GLU A 45 18.18 3.28 24.53
C GLU A 45 18.36 4.31 23.40
N ILE A 46 19.04 5.42 23.67
CA ILE A 46 19.33 6.46 22.67
C ILE A 46 20.29 5.90 21.63
N GLU A 47 21.40 5.29 22.04
CA GLU A 47 22.36 4.64 21.15
C GLU A 47 21.68 3.61 20.24
N ASN A 48 20.83 2.74 20.79
CA ASN A 48 20.06 1.78 20.00
C ASN A 48 19.11 2.45 19.00
N LYS A 49 18.49 3.59 19.35
CA LYS A 49 17.65 4.36 18.42
C LYS A 49 18.48 5.02 17.32
N GLU A 50 19.66 5.52 17.64
CA GLU A 50 20.57 6.15 16.68
C GLU A 50 21.18 5.13 15.71
N LEU A 51 21.64 3.98 16.20
CA LEU A 51 22.06 2.85 15.37
C LEU A 51 20.95 2.40 14.41
N LYS A 52 19.70 2.35 14.88
CA LYS A 52 18.53 2.05 14.03
C LYS A 52 18.25 3.13 12.99
N LYS A 53 18.54 4.42 13.28
CA LYS A 53 18.39 5.52 12.31
C LYS A 53 19.53 5.54 11.29
N GLN A 54 20.78 5.31 11.72
CA GLN A 54 21.94 5.27 10.83
C GLN A 54 21.89 4.07 9.87
N ASN A 55 21.35 2.93 10.32
CA ASN A 55 21.14 1.74 9.49
C ASN A 55 19.84 1.78 8.66
N GLN A 56 19.04 2.86 8.71
CA GLN A 56 17.94 3.02 7.77
C GLN A 56 18.51 3.36 6.39
N LYS A 57 18.49 2.38 5.48
CA LYS A 57 18.74 2.61 4.05
C LYS A 57 17.89 3.82 3.59
N LYS A 58 18.54 4.81 2.98
CA LYS A 58 17.84 5.92 2.31
C LYS A 58 17.19 5.36 1.05
N TYR A 59 15.89 5.08 1.15
CA TYR A 59 15.07 4.70 0.02
C TYR A 59 14.71 5.94 -0.80
N LEU A 60 14.62 5.78 -2.12
CA LEU A 60 14.05 6.79 -3.00
C LEU A 60 12.54 6.92 -2.74
N GLU A 61 12.03 8.13 -2.90
CA GLU A 61 10.59 8.38 -2.88
C GLU A 61 9.94 7.86 -4.16
N ALA A 62 8.66 7.52 -4.08
CA ALA A 62 7.88 7.12 -5.24
C ALA A 62 7.74 8.30 -6.23
N PRO A 63 7.59 8.05 -7.54
CA PRO A 63 7.40 9.10 -8.53
C PRO A 63 6.17 9.97 -8.27
N GLU A 64 6.13 11.15 -8.90
CA GLU A 64 5.00 12.08 -8.81
C GLU A 64 3.68 11.44 -9.29
N LYS A 65 2.58 11.74 -8.61
CA LYS A 65 1.29 11.12 -8.90
C LYS A 65 0.71 11.59 -10.24
N LYS A 66 0.60 10.67 -11.20
CA LYS A 66 -0.14 10.89 -12.45
C LYS A 66 -1.66 10.89 -12.21
N TRP A 67 -2.41 11.61 -13.04
CA TRP A 67 -3.87 11.79 -12.89
C TRP A 67 -4.67 10.49 -12.82
N PHE A 68 -4.21 9.44 -13.51
CA PHE A 68 -4.86 8.14 -13.57
C PHE A 68 -4.57 7.26 -12.35
N MET A 69 -3.59 7.59 -11.51
CA MET A 69 -3.21 6.80 -10.33
C MET A 69 -4.25 6.81 -9.22
N LYS A 70 -5.29 7.66 -9.34
CA LYS A 70 -6.49 7.59 -8.48
C LYS A 70 -7.45 6.46 -8.87
N PHE A 71 -7.26 5.85 -10.04
CA PHE A 71 -8.00 4.70 -10.55
C PHE A 71 -7.16 3.42 -10.40
N ARG A 72 -7.76 2.26 -10.66
CA ARG A 72 -6.99 1.08 -11.06
C ARG A 72 -6.41 1.37 -12.42
N TRP A 73 -5.17 1.02 -12.67
CA TRP A 73 -4.55 1.30 -13.95
C TRP A 73 -3.40 0.34 -14.24
N PHE A 74 -3.10 0.18 -15.51
CA PHE A 74 -1.91 -0.49 -16.00
C PHE A 74 -1.61 -0.02 -17.42
N THR A 75 -0.37 -0.25 -17.88
CA THR A 75 -0.04 -0.15 -19.30
C THR A 75 -0.08 -1.54 -19.95
N SER A 76 -0.81 -1.68 -21.05
CA SER A 76 -0.89 -2.92 -21.83
C SER A 76 0.46 -3.29 -22.45
N SER A 77 0.61 -4.52 -22.93
CA SER A 77 1.81 -4.95 -23.65
C SER A 77 2.10 -4.08 -24.88
N ASP A 78 1.04 -3.58 -25.53
CA ASP A 78 1.10 -2.75 -26.72
C ASP A 78 1.25 -1.25 -26.40
N GLY A 79 1.39 -0.89 -25.12
CA GLY A 79 1.64 0.48 -24.67
C GLY A 79 0.39 1.34 -24.48
N PHE A 80 -0.81 0.76 -24.44
CA PHE A 80 -2.04 1.49 -24.18
C PHE A 80 -2.26 1.69 -22.68
N LEU A 81 -2.76 2.86 -22.29
CA LEU A 81 -3.18 3.12 -20.92
C LEU A 81 -4.57 2.50 -20.70
N CYS A 82 -4.66 1.62 -19.72
CA CYS A 82 -5.92 1.05 -19.26
C CYS A 82 -6.24 1.60 -17.87
N ILE A 83 -7.45 2.14 -17.67
CA ILE A 83 -7.91 2.66 -16.37
C ILE A 83 -9.22 1.97 -15.97
N GLY A 84 -9.43 1.76 -14.67
CA GLY A 84 -10.63 1.11 -14.15
C GLY A 84 -11.05 1.66 -12.80
N GLY A 85 -12.36 1.72 -12.55
CA GLY A 85 -12.86 2.28 -11.30
C GLY A 85 -12.55 1.39 -10.09
N ARG A 86 -12.41 2.04 -8.93
CA ARG A 86 -12.20 1.38 -7.63
C ARG A 86 -13.51 1.18 -6.88
N ASP A 87 -14.48 2.04 -7.17
CA ASP A 87 -15.78 2.12 -6.53
C ASP A 87 -16.81 2.75 -7.50
N ALA A 88 -18.06 2.83 -7.06
CA ALA A 88 -19.14 3.42 -7.86
C ALA A 88 -18.88 4.89 -8.24
N THR A 89 -18.17 5.66 -7.41
CA THR A 89 -17.88 7.08 -7.69
C THR A 89 -16.86 7.23 -8.79
N THR A 90 -15.77 6.48 -8.70
CA THR A 90 -14.69 6.47 -9.69
C THR A 90 -15.13 5.84 -11.01
N ASN A 91 -15.99 4.81 -10.98
CA ASN A 91 -16.69 4.30 -12.17
C ASN A 91 -17.44 5.43 -12.90
N GLU A 92 -18.22 6.24 -12.17
CA GLU A 92 -18.93 7.36 -12.80
C GLU A 92 -18.01 8.43 -13.37
N ILE A 93 -16.92 8.75 -12.67
CA ILE A 93 -15.94 9.73 -13.15
C ILE A 93 -15.28 9.24 -14.43
N ILE A 94 -14.91 7.95 -14.51
CA ILE A 94 -14.31 7.37 -15.71
C ILE A 94 -15.25 7.52 -16.90
N ILE A 95 -16.48 7.01 -16.79
CA ILE A 95 -17.44 7.00 -17.89
C ILE A 95 -17.80 8.42 -18.34
N LYS A 96 -18.01 9.35 -17.39
CA LYS A 96 -18.45 10.71 -17.72
C LYS A 96 -17.32 11.64 -18.20
N LYS A 97 -16.09 11.46 -17.70
CA LYS A 97 -15.00 12.45 -17.90
C LYS A 97 -13.77 11.91 -18.61
N HIS A 98 -13.61 10.60 -18.74
CA HIS A 98 -12.38 9.98 -19.22
C HIS A 98 -12.59 8.95 -20.34
N VAL A 99 -13.80 8.84 -20.89
CA VAL A 99 -14.09 8.04 -22.10
C VAL A 99 -14.22 8.96 -23.31
N ASP A 100 -13.40 8.70 -24.32
CA ASP A 100 -13.43 9.36 -25.63
C ASP A 100 -14.06 8.45 -26.70
N GLU A 101 -14.38 9.00 -27.87
CA GLU A 101 -15.19 8.32 -28.91
C GLU A 101 -14.59 6.99 -29.42
N ARG A 102 -13.26 6.87 -29.41
CA ARG A 102 -12.55 5.66 -29.90
C ARG A 102 -12.12 4.72 -28.79
N ASP A 103 -12.42 5.05 -27.54
CA ASP A 103 -12.07 4.19 -26.42
C ASP A 103 -13.03 3.00 -26.33
N LEU A 104 -12.55 1.90 -25.76
CA LEU A 104 -13.35 0.74 -25.45
C LEU A 104 -13.59 0.66 -23.95
N VAL A 105 -14.86 0.49 -23.57
CA VAL A 105 -15.33 0.38 -22.19
C VAL A 105 -15.66 -1.07 -21.89
N PHE A 106 -15.14 -1.60 -20.79
CA PHE A 106 -15.25 -2.99 -20.37
C PHE A 106 -16.02 -3.10 -19.06
N HIS A 107 -16.86 -4.12 -18.96
CA HIS A 107 -17.61 -4.45 -17.74
C HIS A 107 -18.05 -5.93 -17.79
N THR A 108 -18.34 -6.55 -16.64
CA THR A 108 -18.95 -7.89 -16.59
C THR A 108 -20.45 -7.81 -16.37
N ASP A 109 -21.23 -8.83 -16.68
CA ASP A 109 -22.67 -8.80 -16.33
C ASP A 109 -22.93 -8.94 -14.82
N LEU A 110 -21.91 -9.26 -14.02
CA LEU A 110 -22.01 -9.37 -12.58
C LEU A 110 -22.07 -8.00 -11.90
N ALA A 111 -22.94 -7.86 -10.90
CA ALA A 111 -22.97 -6.69 -10.04
C ALA A 111 -21.63 -6.48 -9.31
N GLY A 112 -21.18 -5.23 -9.19
CA GLY A 112 -19.92 -4.88 -8.54
C GLY A 112 -18.68 -5.05 -9.43
N SER A 113 -18.87 -5.18 -10.74
CA SER A 113 -17.77 -5.08 -11.71
C SER A 113 -17.25 -3.64 -11.82
N PRO A 114 -15.94 -3.44 -12.00
CA PRO A 114 -15.42 -2.14 -12.37
C PRO A 114 -15.74 -1.81 -13.83
N PHE A 115 -15.91 -0.51 -14.13
CA PHE A 115 -15.81 -0.05 -15.51
C PHE A 115 -14.34 0.19 -15.83
N PHE A 116 -13.79 -0.60 -16.75
CA PHE A 116 -12.45 -0.41 -17.32
C PHE A 116 -12.53 0.26 -18.68
N VAL A 117 -11.49 1.00 -19.05
CA VAL A 117 -11.41 1.74 -20.31
C VAL A 117 -9.99 1.62 -20.86
N ILE A 118 -9.89 1.25 -22.14
CA ILE A 118 -8.64 1.37 -22.89
C ILE A 118 -8.63 2.75 -23.55
N LYS A 119 -7.62 3.55 -23.26
CA LYS A 119 -7.39 4.85 -23.91
C LYS A 119 -6.78 4.63 -25.29
N ALA A 120 -7.60 4.77 -26.34
CA ALA A 120 -7.18 4.49 -27.71
C ALA A 120 -6.21 5.54 -28.27
N GLU A 121 -6.37 6.81 -27.86
CA GLU A 121 -5.56 7.95 -28.31
C GLU A 121 -5.46 8.03 -29.85
N GLY A 122 -6.56 7.72 -30.54
CA GLY A 122 -6.63 7.72 -32.00
C GLY A 122 -6.06 6.49 -32.71
N LYS A 123 -5.43 5.56 -31.98
CA LYS A 123 -4.83 4.33 -32.52
C LYS A 123 -5.84 3.17 -32.54
N THR A 124 -5.61 2.20 -33.42
CA THR A 124 -6.36 0.94 -33.42
C THR A 124 -5.92 0.08 -32.25
N ILE A 125 -6.87 -0.38 -31.43
CA ILE A 125 -6.59 -1.22 -30.26
C ILE A 125 -6.36 -2.67 -30.73
N PRO A 126 -5.20 -3.29 -30.47
CA PRO A 126 -4.94 -4.69 -30.82
C PRO A 126 -5.74 -5.67 -29.96
N LYS A 127 -6.03 -6.86 -30.51
CA LYS A 127 -6.75 -7.93 -29.79
C LYS A 127 -6.10 -8.29 -28.45
N GLN A 128 -4.77 -8.25 -28.37
CA GLN A 128 -4.02 -8.54 -27.14
C GLN A 128 -4.34 -7.53 -26.04
N THR A 129 -4.35 -6.22 -26.34
CA THR A 129 -4.75 -5.19 -25.37
C THR A 129 -6.21 -5.34 -24.94
N ILE A 130 -7.11 -5.77 -25.83
CA ILE A 130 -8.52 -6.05 -25.48
C ILE A 130 -8.59 -7.22 -24.49
N GLU A 131 -7.88 -8.31 -24.77
CA GLU A 131 -7.79 -9.48 -23.86
C GLU A 131 -7.23 -9.08 -22.48
N GLU A 132 -6.15 -8.29 -22.45
CA GLU A 132 -5.55 -7.78 -21.22
C GLU A 132 -6.54 -6.93 -20.40
N ALA A 133 -7.25 -5.99 -21.04
CA ALA A 133 -8.29 -5.20 -20.38
C ALA A 133 -9.43 -6.08 -19.85
N SER A 134 -9.81 -7.13 -20.57
CA SER A 134 -10.80 -8.09 -20.11
C SER A 134 -10.32 -8.89 -18.90
N ILE A 135 -9.08 -9.38 -18.90
CA ILE A 135 -8.47 -10.04 -17.73
C ILE A 135 -8.53 -9.10 -16.52
N ALA A 136 -8.14 -7.83 -16.68
CA ALA A 136 -8.18 -6.86 -15.58
C ALA A 136 -9.62 -6.64 -15.07
N THR A 137 -10.57 -6.46 -15.98
CA THR A 137 -12.00 -6.26 -15.64
C THR A 137 -12.54 -7.44 -14.84
N ALA A 138 -12.30 -8.67 -15.31
CA ALA A 138 -12.70 -9.89 -14.61
C ALA A 138 -12.03 -9.99 -13.23
N SER A 139 -10.72 -9.73 -13.15
CA SER A 139 -9.91 -9.86 -11.93
C SER A 139 -10.24 -8.85 -10.84
N PHE A 140 -10.76 -7.68 -11.19
CA PHE A 140 -11.19 -6.66 -10.23
C PHE A 140 -12.70 -6.70 -9.95
N SER A 141 -13.43 -7.63 -10.57
CA SER A 141 -14.84 -7.90 -10.28
C SER A 141 -14.99 -8.88 -9.11
N ARG A 142 -16.25 -9.23 -8.79
CA ARG A 142 -16.56 -10.26 -7.79
C ARG A 142 -16.02 -11.65 -8.14
N ALA A 143 -15.72 -11.91 -9.42
CA ALA A 143 -15.18 -13.19 -9.88
C ALA A 143 -13.89 -13.59 -9.13
N TRP A 144 -13.04 -12.60 -8.80
CA TRP A 144 -11.82 -12.83 -8.02
C TRP A 144 -12.11 -13.36 -6.61
N ASN A 145 -13.03 -12.71 -5.89
CA ASN A 145 -13.38 -13.10 -4.52
C ASN A 145 -14.16 -14.43 -4.48
N GLN A 146 -14.76 -14.83 -5.60
CA GLN A 146 -15.49 -16.09 -5.72
C GLN A 146 -14.59 -17.26 -6.17
N GLY A 147 -13.30 -17.02 -6.40
CA GLY A 147 -12.38 -18.10 -6.81
C GLY A 147 -12.52 -18.49 -8.29
N PHE A 148 -13.18 -17.67 -9.12
CA PHE A 148 -13.41 -18.01 -10.52
C PHE A 148 -12.12 -17.90 -11.32
N ARG A 149 -11.88 -18.89 -12.19
CA ARG A 149 -10.73 -18.89 -13.11
C ARG A 149 -10.99 -18.09 -14.37
N THR A 150 -12.25 -17.96 -14.76
CA THR A 150 -12.71 -17.20 -15.94
C THR A 150 -13.97 -16.44 -15.58
N ALA A 151 -14.24 -15.34 -16.29
CA ALA A 151 -15.50 -14.62 -16.19
C ALA A 151 -15.83 -13.98 -17.54
N GLU A 152 -17.12 -13.92 -17.88
CA GLU A 152 -17.56 -13.22 -19.09
C GLU A 152 -17.43 -11.71 -18.90
N VAL A 153 -16.73 -11.08 -19.83
CA VAL A 153 -16.51 -9.63 -19.91
C VAL A 153 -17.01 -9.20 -21.28
N TYR A 154 -17.77 -8.13 -21.34
CA TYR A 154 -18.06 -7.47 -22.61
C TYR A 154 -17.33 -6.14 -22.71
N HIS A 155 -17.12 -5.71 -23.94
CA HIS A 155 -16.75 -4.32 -24.23
C HIS A 155 -17.75 -3.65 -25.18
N ILE A 156 -17.81 -2.33 -25.05
CA ILE A 156 -18.71 -1.42 -25.78
C ILE A 156 -18.01 -0.09 -26.05
N THR A 157 -18.55 0.70 -26.97
CA THR A 157 -18.09 2.08 -27.22
C THR A 157 -18.80 3.09 -26.32
N LYS A 158 -18.34 4.35 -26.34
CA LYS A 158 -18.90 5.44 -25.55
C LYS A 158 -20.40 5.67 -25.78
N ASP A 159 -20.87 5.64 -27.02
CA ASP A 159 -22.27 5.90 -27.37
C ASP A 159 -23.24 4.86 -26.79
N GLN A 160 -22.72 3.67 -26.51
CA GLN A 160 -23.48 2.55 -25.99
C GLN A 160 -23.70 2.64 -24.48
N VAL A 161 -22.98 3.49 -23.76
CA VAL A 161 -23.11 3.62 -22.29
C VAL A 161 -23.71 4.97 -21.92
N LYS A 162 -24.89 4.95 -21.29
CA LYS A 162 -25.56 6.19 -20.85
C LYS A 162 -25.99 6.10 -19.40
N LYS A 163 -25.86 7.23 -18.70
CA LYS A 163 -26.37 7.36 -17.32
C LYS A 163 -27.82 7.83 -17.37
N ASP A 164 -28.69 7.03 -16.78
CA ASP A 164 -30.07 7.43 -16.47
C ASP A 164 -30.16 7.95 -15.04
N LEU A 165 -31.01 8.96 -14.82
CA LEU A 165 -31.23 9.60 -13.53
C LEU A 165 -31.87 8.67 -12.49
N THR A 166 -32.62 7.66 -12.95
CA THR A 166 -33.27 6.65 -12.10
C THR A 166 -32.31 5.58 -11.58
N LEU A 167 -31.12 5.48 -12.16
CA LEU A 167 -30.16 4.43 -11.81
C LEU A 167 -29.35 4.78 -10.56
N PRO A 168 -29.05 3.78 -9.71
CA PRO A 168 -28.17 3.97 -8.57
C PRO A 168 -26.77 4.42 -9.02
N LYS A 169 -26.02 5.01 -8.09
CA LYS A 169 -24.66 5.49 -8.36
C LYS A 169 -23.77 4.36 -8.90
N GLY A 170 -23.04 4.64 -9.97
CA GLY A 170 -22.15 3.68 -10.63
C GLY A 170 -22.84 2.69 -11.58
N ALA A 171 -24.18 2.70 -11.69
CA ALA A 171 -24.90 1.91 -12.70
C ALA A 171 -25.17 2.75 -13.96
N PHE A 172 -25.15 2.07 -15.11
CA PHE A 172 -25.34 2.65 -16.44
C PHE A 172 -26.22 1.74 -17.29
N MET A 173 -27.00 2.33 -18.20
CA MET A 173 -27.67 1.56 -19.25
C MET A 173 -26.72 1.34 -20.41
N ILE A 174 -26.77 0.12 -20.95
CA ILE A 174 -25.94 -0.32 -22.08
C ILE A 174 -26.84 -0.67 -23.24
N TYR A 175 -26.56 -0.04 -24.39
CA TYR A 175 -27.34 -0.15 -25.61
C TYR A 175 -26.54 -0.84 -26.73
N GLY A 176 -27.25 -1.39 -27.71
CA GLY A 176 -26.64 -1.98 -28.90
C GLY A 176 -25.94 -3.30 -28.62
N LYS A 177 -25.04 -3.69 -29.55
CA LYS A 177 -24.35 -4.97 -29.54
C LYS A 177 -23.18 -4.97 -28.54
N ARG A 178 -23.07 -6.03 -27.76
CA ARG A 178 -21.94 -6.28 -26.86
C ARG A 178 -21.00 -7.31 -27.48
N GLU A 179 -19.70 -7.10 -27.33
CA GLU A 179 -18.69 -8.07 -27.76
C GLU A 179 -18.06 -8.72 -26.53
N TYR A 180 -18.21 -10.04 -26.42
CA TYR A 180 -17.84 -10.80 -25.23
C TYR A 180 -16.48 -11.48 -25.37
N GLN A 181 -15.80 -11.60 -24.23
CA GLN A 181 -14.59 -12.36 -24.03
C GLN A 181 -14.70 -13.14 -22.71
N THR A 182 -14.05 -14.29 -22.65
CA THR A 182 -14.02 -15.14 -21.45
C THR A 182 -12.56 -15.36 -21.04
N PRO A 183 -11.87 -14.30 -20.57
CA PRO A 183 -10.45 -14.35 -20.24
C PRO A 183 -10.18 -15.28 -19.06
N VAL A 184 -8.96 -15.84 -19.03
CA VAL A 184 -8.42 -16.50 -17.83
C VAL A 184 -7.90 -15.43 -16.88
N ILE A 185 -8.47 -15.37 -15.67
CA ILE A 185 -8.10 -14.42 -14.63
C ILE A 185 -6.65 -14.67 -14.21
N LYS A 186 -5.81 -13.68 -14.49
CA LYS A 186 -4.39 -13.69 -14.14
C LYS A 186 -3.89 -12.27 -13.94
N LEU A 187 -3.42 -11.96 -12.73
CA LEU A 187 -2.84 -10.65 -12.42
C LEU A 187 -1.43 -10.79 -11.91
N PHE A 188 -0.65 -9.76 -12.17
CA PHE A 188 0.66 -9.54 -11.62
C PHE A 188 0.69 -8.18 -10.94
N ILE A 189 1.64 -8.01 -10.03
CA ILE A 189 1.96 -6.71 -9.44
C ILE A 189 3.45 -6.46 -9.56
N GLY A 190 3.81 -5.21 -9.82
CA GLY A 190 5.19 -4.82 -9.90
C GLY A 190 5.39 -3.36 -10.28
N VAL A 191 6.63 -3.05 -10.62
CA VAL A 191 7.06 -1.70 -10.96
C VAL A 191 7.34 -1.61 -12.46
N ASN A 192 6.77 -0.62 -13.14
CA ASN A 192 7.00 -0.39 -14.55
C ASN A 192 8.35 0.34 -14.82
N LYS A 193 8.70 0.55 -16.09
CA LYS A 193 9.98 1.19 -16.48
C LYS A 193 10.14 2.62 -15.93
N ASP A 194 9.04 3.28 -15.64
CA ASP A 194 8.98 4.65 -15.13
C ASP A 194 8.89 4.69 -13.59
N ASN A 195 9.17 3.57 -12.90
CA ASN A 195 9.08 3.41 -11.45
C ASN A 195 7.67 3.57 -10.85
N TYR A 196 6.62 3.39 -11.65
CA TYR A 196 5.26 3.37 -11.13
C TYR A 196 4.81 1.96 -10.77
N LEU A 197 4.15 1.86 -9.63
CA LEU A 197 3.52 0.63 -9.16
C LEU A 197 2.22 0.38 -9.94
N GLU A 198 2.10 -0.80 -10.54
CA GLU A 198 0.89 -1.22 -11.26
C GLU A 198 0.49 -2.67 -10.92
N CYS A 199 -0.81 -2.94 -10.97
CA CYS A 199 -1.35 -4.30 -10.91
C CYS A 199 -2.01 -4.59 -12.27
N SER A 200 -1.45 -5.54 -13.01
CA SER A 200 -1.63 -5.67 -14.45
C SER A 200 -1.78 -7.14 -14.87
N PRO A 201 -2.55 -7.43 -15.92
CA PRO A 201 -2.55 -8.73 -16.60
C PRO A 201 -1.22 -9.04 -17.30
N VAL A 202 -0.40 -8.01 -17.58
CA VAL A 202 0.93 -8.15 -18.17
C VAL A 202 1.88 -8.67 -17.10
N LYS A 203 2.75 -9.64 -17.45
CA LYS A 203 3.73 -10.22 -16.53
C LYS A 203 4.62 -9.14 -15.89
N LYS A 204 4.68 -9.13 -14.55
CA LYS A 204 5.54 -8.26 -13.72
C LYS A 204 6.32 -9.07 -12.69
N ASP A 205 6.64 -8.46 -11.55
CA ASP A 205 7.49 -9.02 -10.49
C ASP A 205 6.87 -10.21 -9.78
N PHE A 206 5.59 -10.12 -9.44
CA PHE A 206 4.89 -11.14 -8.66
C PHE A 206 3.57 -11.50 -9.30
N GLU A 207 3.31 -12.79 -9.47
CA GLU A 207 2.00 -13.31 -9.88
C GLU A 207 1.08 -13.38 -8.65
N LEU A 208 -0.15 -12.91 -8.80
CA LEU A 208 -1.15 -12.92 -7.73
C LEU A 208 -2.00 -14.20 -7.79
N LYS A 209 -2.23 -14.80 -6.63
CA LYS A 209 -3.15 -15.94 -6.46
C LYS A 209 -4.40 -15.51 -5.69
N GLN A 210 -5.53 -16.15 -5.97
CA GLN A 210 -6.84 -15.86 -5.36
C GLN A 210 -7.00 -16.51 -3.98
N GLU A 211 -6.05 -16.27 -3.07
CA GLU A 211 -6.04 -16.85 -1.73
C GLU A 211 -5.32 -15.93 -0.74
N GLY A 212 -5.46 -16.15 0.56
CA GLY A 212 -4.73 -15.40 1.59
C GLY A 212 -5.42 -14.09 1.98
N LYS A 213 -4.65 -13.14 2.54
CA LYS A 213 -5.16 -11.86 3.05
C LYS A 213 -4.51 -10.69 2.33
N LYS A 214 -5.34 -9.83 1.75
CA LYS A 214 -4.89 -8.64 1.01
C LYS A 214 -3.88 -7.78 1.78
N THR A 215 -4.11 -7.55 3.08
CA THR A 215 -3.25 -6.69 3.92
C THR A 215 -1.86 -7.27 4.17
N ASP A 216 -1.76 -8.58 4.33
CA ASP A 216 -0.49 -9.25 4.62
C ASP A 216 0.34 -9.38 3.34
N THR A 217 -0.34 -9.62 2.22
CA THR A 217 0.25 -9.61 0.88
C THR A 217 0.79 -8.23 0.52
N ALA A 218 0.05 -7.16 0.80
CA ALA A 218 0.53 -5.80 0.59
C ALA A 218 1.84 -5.49 1.34
N LYS A 219 1.96 -5.90 2.62
CA LYS A 219 3.19 -5.75 3.42
C LYS A 219 4.34 -6.56 2.82
N SER A 220 4.06 -7.78 2.37
CA SER A 220 5.05 -8.68 1.77
C SER A 220 5.57 -8.13 0.44
N ILE A 221 4.68 -7.61 -0.41
CA ILE A 221 5.02 -6.93 -1.66
C ILE A 221 5.84 -5.67 -1.37
N GLN A 222 5.42 -4.85 -0.41
CA GLN A 222 6.13 -3.63 -0.05
C GLN A 222 7.59 -3.91 0.30
N LYS A 223 7.82 -4.92 1.17
CA LYS A 223 9.17 -5.33 1.57
C LYS A 223 9.99 -5.79 0.36
N LYS A 224 9.45 -6.70 -0.47
CA LYS A 224 10.16 -7.25 -1.64
C LYS A 224 10.47 -6.17 -2.68
N LEU A 225 9.54 -5.23 -2.93
CA LEU A 225 9.75 -4.12 -3.85
C LEU A 225 10.77 -3.10 -3.32
N MET A 226 10.75 -2.80 -2.02
CA MET A 226 11.77 -1.95 -1.39
C MET A 226 13.17 -2.56 -1.53
N GLU A 227 13.30 -3.87 -1.33
CA GLU A 227 14.57 -4.58 -1.48
C GLU A 227 15.05 -4.60 -2.94
N LYS A 228 14.14 -4.78 -3.90
CA LYS A 228 14.46 -4.90 -5.33
C LYS A 228 14.75 -3.56 -6.01
N TYR A 229 13.96 -2.53 -5.74
CA TYR A 229 14.00 -1.25 -6.46
C TYR A 229 14.61 -0.11 -5.64
N ASN A 230 14.87 -0.32 -4.35
CA ASN A 230 15.30 0.73 -3.43
C ASN A 230 14.33 1.93 -3.38
N ILE A 231 13.04 1.71 -3.66
CA ILE A 231 11.96 2.71 -3.62
C ILE A 231 10.95 2.31 -2.56
N LYS A 232 10.53 3.27 -1.74
CA LYS A 232 9.52 3.05 -0.69
C LYS A 232 8.14 3.49 -1.16
N TYR A 233 7.36 2.54 -1.69
CA TYR A 233 5.95 2.77 -2.00
C TYR A 233 5.09 2.80 -0.72
N PRO A 234 4.13 3.75 -0.59
CA PRO A 234 3.18 3.75 0.51
C PRO A 234 2.36 2.45 0.57
N LEU A 235 2.10 1.94 1.77
CA LEU A 235 1.35 0.69 1.95
C LEU A 235 -0.08 0.82 1.41
N ASP A 236 -0.72 1.96 1.66
CA ASP A 236 -2.08 2.24 1.18
C ASP A 236 -2.17 2.22 -0.34
N ASP A 237 -1.14 2.72 -1.04
CA ASP A 237 -1.11 2.71 -2.51
C ASP A 237 -1.05 1.26 -3.03
N ILE A 238 -0.27 0.37 -2.38
CA ILE A 238 -0.22 -1.06 -2.72
C ILE A 238 -1.57 -1.73 -2.46
N VAL A 239 -2.18 -1.49 -1.30
CA VAL A 239 -3.51 -2.05 -0.95
C VAL A 239 -4.57 -1.59 -1.96
N GLN A 240 -4.54 -0.33 -2.39
CA GLN A 240 -5.53 0.22 -3.31
C GLN A 240 -5.49 -0.43 -4.70
N ILE A 241 -4.30 -0.78 -5.21
CA ILE A 241 -4.17 -1.37 -6.55
C ILE A 241 -4.41 -2.89 -6.57
N LEU A 242 -4.20 -3.58 -5.45
CA LEU A 242 -4.47 -5.01 -5.34
C LEU A 242 -5.96 -5.32 -5.57
N PRO A 243 -6.28 -6.53 -6.07
CA PRO A 243 -7.65 -7.00 -6.25
C PRO A 243 -8.28 -7.29 -4.87
N GLY A 244 -9.08 -8.35 -4.78
CA GLY A 244 -9.59 -8.83 -3.50
C GLY A 244 -8.51 -9.47 -2.63
N ASP A 245 -8.91 -10.46 -1.84
CA ASP A 245 -7.95 -11.27 -1.10
C ASP A 245 -7.03 -12.04 -2.04
N CYS A 246 -5.72 -11.89 -1.81
CA CYS A 246 -4.69 -12.40 -2.72
C CYS A 246 -3.39 -12.70 -1.99
N SER A 247 -2.52 -13.50 -2.61
CA SER A 247 -1.17 -13.85 -2.17
C SER A 247 -0.15 -13.76 -3.32
N ILE A 248 1.15 -13.79 -3.00
CA ILE A 248 2.28 -13.84 -3.95
C ILE A 248 3.19 -15.03 -3.67
#